data_AF-A0A6C7MZE4-F1
#
_entry.id   AF-A0A6C7MZE4-F1
#
_cell.length_a   1.000
_cell.length_b   1.000
_cell.length_c   1.000
_cell.angle_alpha   90.00
_cell.angle_beta   90.00
_cell.angle_gamma   90.00
#
_symmetry.space_group_name_H-M   'P 1'
#
loop_
_entity.id
_entity.type
_entity.pdbx_description
1 polymer ?
#
loop_
_entity_poly.entity_id
_entity_poly.type
_entity_poly.pdbx_seq_one_letter_code
_entity_poly.pdbx_strand_id
1 'polypeptide(L)'
;SLCEFLFYSRSLYIVLSSMNTILDKNLSNILALKFKDITKKTQGILASENSNQDLLLFLSDEKIQDLFNDFDFFIKENSFYEGDCKDRFFKQLVALELRKKIILFRKNILKNFDLELFENSFFELAIFLEYFYRFLEIKNLNKLYEKYCKDRDKNIFSKIINNKNKFCKLLKKSSKNLKIYKG
;
A
#
# COMPACT_ATOMS: atom_id res chain seq x y z
N SER A 1 -6.39 -16.66 1.98
CA SER A 1 -6.52 -17.93 2.70
C SER A 1 -5.72 -17.90 4.01
N LEU A 2 -5.98 -18.80 4.97
CA LEU A 2 -5.23 -18.88 6.24
C LEU A 2 -3.72 -19.14 6.02
N CYS A 3 -3.37 -19.95 5.01
CA CYS A 3 -2.00 -20.17 4.57
C CYS A 3 -1.33 -18.89 4.02
N GLU A 4 -2.05 -18.08 3.23
CA GLU A 4 -1.55 -16.78 2.78
C GLU A 4 -1.29 -15.83 3.95
N PHE A 5 -2.17 -15.80 4.96
CA PHE A 5 -1.99 -14.96 6.15
C PHE A 5 -0.77 -15.42 6.98
N LEU A 6 -0.59 -16.73 7.14
CA LEU A 6 0.62 -17.28 7.77
C LEU A 6 1.88 -16.87 6.99
N PHE A 7 1.86 -17.03 5.67
CA PHE A 7 2.99 -16.67 4.82
C PHE A 7 3.29 -15.17 4.90
N TYR A 8 2.27 -14.33 4.90
CA TYR A 8 2.37 -12.89 5.02
C TYR A 8 3.01 -12.47 6.36
N SER A 9 2.47 -12.95 7.50
CA SER A 9 3.01 -12.63 8.82
C SER A 9 4.46 -13.10 8.98
N ARG A 10 4.78 -14.31 8.49
CA ARG A 10 6.15 -14.85 8.50
C ARG A 10 7.10 -14.02 7.63
N SER A 11 6.63 -13.56 6.46
CA SER A 11 7.42 -12.70 5.57
C SER A 11 7.74 -11.38 6.24
N LEU A 12 6.77 -10.74 6.90
CA LEU A 12 6.99 -9.50 7.64
C LEU A 12 8.00 -9.70 8.77
N TYR A 13 7.87 -10.77 9.57
CA TYR A 13 8.85 -11.10 10.61
C TYR A 13 10.29 -11.21 10.04
N ILE A 14 10.47 -11.96 8.96
CA ILE A 14 11.79 -12.17 8.34
C ILE A 14 12.36 -10.85 7.83
N VAL A 15 11.57 -10.05 7.10
CA VAL A 15 12.02 -8.76 6.55
C VAL A 15 12.40 -7.80 7.67
N LEU A 16 11.53 -7.64 8.68
CA LEU A 16 11.76 -6.77 9.82
C LEU A 16 13.03 -7.14 10.61
N SER A 17 13.26 -8.44 10.82
CA SER A 17 14.43 -8.93 11.57
C SER A 17 15.73 -8.91 10.76
N SER A 18 15.66 -8.88 9.43
CA SER A 18 16.83 -9.00 8.54
C SER A 18 17.30 -7.67 7.94
N MET A 19 16.51 -6.61 8.04
CA MET A 19 16.79 -5.32 7.41
C MET A 19 17.12 -4.18 8.39
N ASN A 20 17.84 -4.50 9.47
CA ASN A 20 18.23 -3.57 10.55
C ASN A 20 19.13 -2.38 10.14
N THR A 21 19.62 -2.37 8.90
CA THR A 21 20.35 -1.23 8.34
C THR A 21 19.44 -0.29 7.54
N ILE A 22 18.28 -0.76 7.10
CA ILE A 22 17.35 -0.07 6.19
C ILE A 22 16.13 0.43 6.98
N LEU A 23 15.71 -0.32 7.98
CA LEU A 23 14.52 -0.03 8.77
C LEU A 23 14.93 0.49 10.15
N ASP A 24 14.07 1.32 10.76
CA ASP A 24 14.28 1.79 12.13
C ASP A 24 14.47 0.58 13.04
N LYS A 25 15.63 0.51 13.71
CA LYS A 25 16.04 -0.69 14.43
C LYS A 25 15.12 -1.00 15.61
N ASN A 26 14.68 0.02 16.34
CA ASN A 26 13.85 -0.17 17.53
C ASN A 26 12.44 -0.58 17.14
N LEU A 27 11.85 0.16 16.21
CA LEU A 27 10.54 -0.10 15.66
C LEU A 27 10.48 -1.47 14.96
N SER A 28 11.51 -1.81 14.18
CA SER A 28 11.56 -3.09 13.47
C SER A 28 11.67 -4.27 14.42
N ASN A 29 12.46 -4.15 15.49
CA ASN A 29 12.56 -5.21 16.50
C ASN A 29 11.22 -5.42 17.22
N ILE A 30 10.53 -4.34 17.59
CA ILE A 30 9.21 -4.41 18.24
C ILE A 30 8.20 -5.10 17.32
N LEU A 31 8.11 -4.66 16.06
CA LEU A 31 7.19 -5.22 15.09
C LEU A 31 7.55 -6.67 14.73
N ALA A 32 8.84 -7.01 14.59
CA ALA A 32 9.28 -8.37 14.31
C ALA A 32 8.81 -9.34 15.41
N LEU A 33 8.95 -8.97 16.69
CA LEU A 33 8.48 -9.80 17.79
C LEU A 33 6.96 -10.00 17.73
N LYS A 34 6.20 -8.94 17.47
CA LYS A 34 4.74 -9.04 17.32
C LYS A 34 4.35 -9.94 16.15
N PHE A 35 4.99 -9.82 14.99
CA PHE A 35 4.70 -10.69 13.83
C PHE A 35 5.16 -12.15 14.04
N LYS A 36 6.24 -12.38 14.81
CA LYS A 36 6.65 -13.73 15.22
C LYS A 36 5.59 -14.41 16.07
N ASP A 37 5.00 -13.67 17.00
CA ASP A 37 3.92 -14.19 17.85
C ASP A 37 2.64 -14.45 17.05
N ILE A 38 2.33 -13.58 16.08
CA ILE A 38 1.24 -13.81 15.12
C ILE A 38 1.50 -15.11 14.34
N THR A 39 2.69 -15.29 13.75
CA THR A 39 3.03 -16.49 13.00
C THR A 39 2.83 -17.76 13.83
N LYS A 40 3.26 -17.76 15.10
CA LYS A 40 3.05 -18.90 16.01
C LYS A 40 1.58 -19.16 16.29
N LYS A 41 0.80 -18.11 16.57
CA LYS A 41 -0.65 -18.24 16.80
C LYS A 41 -1.39 -18.74 15.56
N THR A 42 -1.08 -18.19 14.39
CA THR A 42 -1.65 -18.64 13.11
C THR A 42 -1.30 -20.09 12.79
N GLN A 43 -0.09 -20.55 13.13
CA GLN A 43 0.27 -21.98 13.02
C GLN A 43 -0.58 -22.86 13.94
N GLY A 44 -0.84 -22.42 15.18
CA GLY A 44 -1.75 -23.12 16.09
C GLY A 44 -3.18 -23.20 15.54
N ILE A 45 -3.68 -22.10 14.96
CA ILE A 45 -5.01 -22.04 14.33
C ILE A 45 -5.08 -22.96 13.09
N LEU A 46 -4.01 -23.02 12.28
CA LEU A 46 -3.92 -23.92 11.13
C LEU A 46 -4.04 -25.40 11.52
N ALA A 47 -3.53 -25.77 12.69
CA ALA A 47 -3.61 -27.12 13.22
C ALA A 47 -4.93 -27.43 13.96
N SER A 48 -5.83 -26.46 14.08
CA SER A 48 -7.11 -26.62 14.77
C SER A 48 -8.21 -27.16 13.86
N GLU A 49 -9.15 -27.91 14.44
CA GLU A 49 -10.31 -28.46 13.72
C GLU A 49 -11.27 -27.35 13.23
N ASN A 50 -11.30 -26.20 13.90
CA ASN A 50 -12.18 -25.05 13.61
C ASN A 50 -11.41 -23.82 13.09
N SER A 51 -10.37 -24.06 12.29
CA SER A 51 -9.40 -23.06 11.83
C SER A 51 -9.97 -21.74 11.28
N ASN A 52 -11.13 -21.78 10.62
CA ASN A 52 -11.77 -20.56 10.09
C ASN A 52 -12.41 -19.69 11.18
N GLN A 53 -13.05 -20.30 12.19
CA GLN A 53 -13.70 -19.57 13.28
C GLN A 53 -12.65 -19.01 14.24
N ASP A 54 -11.61 -19.80 14.52
CA ASP A 54 -10.48 -19.38 15.35
C ASP A 54 -9.67 -18.27 14.67
N LEU A 55 -9.53 -18.30 13.33
CA LEU A 55 -8.94 -17.19 12.58
C LEU A 55 -9.77 -15.91 12.70
N LEU A 56 -11.10 -15.99 12.54
CA LEU A 56 -11.96 -14.82 12.65
C LEU A 56 -11.86 -14.18 14.04
N LEU A 57 -11.94 -14.99 15.11
CA LEU A 57 -11.76 -14.53 16.48
C LEU A 57 -10.39 -13.87 16.68
N PHE A 58 -9.35 -14.48 16.14
CA PHE A 58 -7.99 -13.95 16.23
C PHE A 58 -7.82 -12.63 15.48
N LEU A 59 -8.39 -12.50 14.28
CA LEU A 59 -8.33 -11.26 13.49
C LEU A 59 -9.20 -10.16 14.10
N SER A 60 -10.27 -10.50 14.81
CA SER A 60 -11.11 -9.54 15.54
C SER A 60 -10.50 -9.06 16.86
N ASP A 61 -9.37 -9.62 17.30
CA ASP A 61 -8.65 -9.16 18.49
C ASP A 61 -8.16 -7.72 18.30
N GLU A 62 -8.53 -6.84 19.23
CA GLU A 62 -8.20 -5.41 19.23
C GLU A 62 -6.69 -5.18 19.09
N LYS A 63 -5.85 -5.98 19.76
CA LYS A 63 -4.39 -5.83 19.70
C LYS A 63 -3.83 -6.15 18.32
N ILE A 64 -4.48 -7.06 17.59
CA ILE A 64 -4.11 -7.42 16.22
C ILE A 64 -4.52 -6.29 15.28
N GLN A 65 -5.73 -5.75 15.44
CA GLN A 65 -6.19 -4.60 14.67
C GLN A 65 -5.30 -3.37 14.92
N ASP A 66 -4.99 -3.06 16.18
CA ASP A 66 -4.09 -1.97 16.56
C ASP A 66 -2.70 -2.14 15.96
N LEU A 67 -2.15 -3.35 15.97
CA LEU A 67 -0.86 -3.61 15.33
C LEU A 67 -0.89 -3.33 13.83
N PHE A 68 -1.94 -3.75 13.14
CA PHE A 68 -2.05 -3.48 11.70
C PHE A 68 -2.25 -1.99 11.43
N ASN A 69 -3.01 -1.28 12.28
CA ASN A 69 -3.19 0.17 12.19
C ASN A 69 -1.88 0.93 12.46
N ASP A 70 -1.13 0.53 13.48
CA ASP A 70 0.20 1.08 13.78
C ASP A 70 1.16 0.84 12.61
N PHE A 71 1.18 -0.38 12.08
CA PHE A 71 2.02 -0.74 10.94
C PHE A 71 1.66 0.07 9.70
N ASP A 72 0.37 0.24 9.44
CA ASP A 72 -0.17 1.10 8.39
C ASP A 72 0.29 2.56 8.55
N PHE A 73 0.17 3.09 9.78
CA PHE A 73 0.61 4.44 10.13
C PHE A 73 2.11 4.62 9.90
N PHE A 74 2.95 3.69 10.32
CA PHE A 74 4.41 3.80 10.15
C PHE A 74 4.84 3.79 8.68
N ILE A 75 4.17 3.01 7.83
CA ILE A 75 4.42 3.03 6.39
C ILE A 75 3.98 4.38 5.79
N LYS A 76 2.79 4.88 6.17
CA LYS A 76 2.24 6.15 5.67
C LYS A 76 3.09 7.36 6.05
N GLU A 77 3.59 7.42 7.27
CA GLU A 77 4.39 8.53 7.78
C GLU A 77 5.88 8.42 7.43
N ASN A 78 6.28 7.38 6.67
CA ASN A 78 7.67 7.13 6.28
C ASN A 78 8.64 7.03 7.48
N SER A 79 8.13 6.77 8.68
CA SER A 79 8.93 6.66 9.91
C SER A 79 9.62 5.30 10.04
N PHE A 80 9.45 4.44 9.05
CA PHE A 80 9.89 3.05 9.06
C PHE A 80 11.29 2.84 8.48
N TYR A 81 11.85 3.80 7.75
CA TYR A 81 13.11 3.66 7.01
C TYR A 81 14.23 4.57 7.57
N GLU A 82 15.47 4.08 7.59
CA GLU A 82 16.69 4.81 7.99
C GLU A 82 17.71 4.93 6.84
N GLY A 83 18.35 6.11 6.72
CA GLY A 83 19.57 6.35 5.93
C GLY A 83 19.42 7.11 4.59
N ASP A 84 20.38 8.00 4.30
CA ASP A 84 20.36 8.97 3.17
C ASP A 84 20.32 8.33 1.76
N CYS A 85 21.00 7.20 1.56
CA CYS A 85 21.10 6.55 0.24
C CYS A 85 19.91 5.62 -0.07
N LYS A 86 19.16 5.20 0.96
CA LYS A 86 18.13 4.15 0.88
C LYS A 86 16.76 4.71 0.57
N ASP A 87 16.48 5.88 1.11
CA ASP A 87 15.36 6.73 0.74
C ASP A 87 15.31 6.92 -0.79
N ARG A 88 16.47 7.13 -1.43
CA ARG A 88 16.54 7.29 -2.89
C ARG A 88 16.18 6.02 -3.66
N PHE A 89 16.69 4.85 -3.26
CA PHE A 89 16.40 3.58 -3.95
C PHE A 89 14.93 3.16 -3.77
N PHE A 90 14.41 3.24 -2.54
CA PHE A 90 13.01 2.89 -2.28
C PHE A 90 12.05 3.90 -2.93
N LYS A 91 12.33 5.22 -2.87
CA LYS A 91 11.60 6.25 -3.64
C LYS A 91 11.59 5.94 -5.13
N GLN A 92 12.71 5.49 -5.70
CA GLN A 92 12.78 5.11 -7.11
C GLN A 92 11.92 3.89 -7.44
N LEU A 93 11.93 2.85 -6.60
CA LEU A 93 11.09 1.65 -6.79
C LEU A 93 9.59 1.99 -6.70
N VAL A 94 9.19 2.70 -5.64
CA VAL A 94 7.80 3.14 -5.45
C VAL A 94 7.36 4.04 -6.60
N ALA A 95 8.22 4.98 -7.02
CA ALA A 95 7.92 5.86 -8.15
C ALA A 95 7.75 5.09 -9.47
N LEU A 96 8.55 4.05 -9.71
CA LEU A 96 8.46 3.20 -10.89
C LEU A 96 7.12 2.44 -10.91
N GLU A 97 6.72 1.79 -9.81
CA GLU A 97 5.46 1.03 -9.79
C GLU A 97 4.24 1.93 -9.84
N LEU A 98 4.24 3.03 -9.08
CA LEU A 98 3.14 4.00 -9.16
C LEU A 98 3.00 4.56 -10.58
N ARG A 99 4.10 4.79 -11.28
CA ARG A 99 4.08 5.23 -12.68
C ARG A 99 3.45 4.18 -13.59
N LYS A 100 3.83 2.90 -13.46
CA LYS A 100 3.24 1.82 -14.27
C LYS A 100 1.74 1.73 -14.04
N LYS A 101 1.29 1.74 -12.77
CA LYS A 101 -0.13 1.70 -12.40
C LYS A 101 -0.91 2.88 -12.97
N ILE A 102 -0.41 4.12 -12.85
CA ILE A 102 -1.05 5.32 -13.43
C ILE A 102 -1.16 5.21 -14.96
N ILE A 103 -0.11 4.73 -15.64
CA ILE A 103 -0.12 4.58 -17.10
C ILE A 103 -1.15 3.52 -17.53
N LEU A 104 -1.17 2.37 -16.85
CA LEU A 104 -2.10 1.28 -17.15
C LEU A 104 -3.54 1.72 -16.91
N PHE A 105 -3.83 2.29 -15.74
CA PHE A 105 -5.15 2.81 -15.41
C PHE A 105 -5.66 3.84 -16.43
N ARG A 106 -4.79 4.78 -16.82
CA ARG A 106 -5.13 5.77 -17.86
C ARG A 106 -5.42 5.11 -19.21
N LYS A 107 -4.68 4.07 -19.60
CA LYS A 107 -4.93 3.34 -20.86
C LYS A 107 -6.30 2.65 -20.80
N ASN A 108 -6.63 2.00 -19.68
CA ASN A 108 -7.91 1.31 -19.48
C ASN A 108 -9.09 2.29 -19.61
N ILE A 109 -9.00 3.45 -18.95
CA ILE A 109 -10.03 4.51 -19.07
C ILE A 109 -10.24 4.98 -20.51
N LEU A 110 -9.17 5.09 -21.31
CA LEU A 110 -9.22 5.70 -22.64
C LEU A 110 -9.66 4.74 -23.75
N LYS A 111 -9.33 3.45 -23.65
CA LYS A 111 -9.51 2.49 -24.76
C LYS A 111 -10.65 1.50 -24.54
N ASN A 112 -10.69 0.83 -23.38
CA ASN A 112 -11.61 -0.27 -23.11
C ASN A 112 -12.23 -0.04 -21.73
N PHE A 113 -13.26 0.81 -21.66
CA PHE A 113 -13.92 1.10 -20.39
C PHE A 113 -14.82 -0.08 -20.00
N ASP A 114 -14.32 -0.88 -19.07
CA ASP A 114 -15.04 -1.90 -18.34
C ASP A 114 -15.17 -1.44 -16.89
N LEU A 115 -16.38 -1.49 -16.32
CA LEU A 115 -16.67 -0.88 -15.03
C LEU A 115 -15.94 -1.60 -13.88
N GLU A 116 -15.96 -2.93 -13.86
CA GLU A 116 -15.35 -3.72 -12.79
C GLU A 116 -13.82 -3.59 -12.82
N LEU A 117 -13.20 -3.69 -14.01
CA LEU A 117 -11.78 -3.45 -14.19
C LEU A 117 -11.40 -2.01 -13.84
N PHE A 118 -12.26 -1.02 -14.16
CA PHE A 118 -12.04 0.37 -13.80
C PHE A 118 -12.06 0.58 -12.29
N GLU A 119 -13.07 0.05 -11.58
CA GLU A 119 -13.19 0.18 -10.13
C GLU A 119 -12.02 -0.48 -9.42
N ASN A 120 -11.69 -1.73 -9.77
CA ASN A 120 -10.56 -2.44 -9.19
C ASN A 120 -9.23 -1.71 -9.42
N SER A 121 -8.98 -1.27 -10.66
CA SER A 121 -7.75 -0.52 -10.99
C SER A 121 -7.71 0.86 -10.30
N PHE A 122 -8.87 1.49 -10.08
CA PHE A 122 -8.96 2.74 -9.36
C PHE A 122 -8.64 2.54 -7.87
N PHE A 123 -9.23 1.54 -7.22
CA PHE A 123 -8.98 1.27 -5.80
C PHE A 123 -7.51 0.90 -5.57
N GLU A 124 -6.93 0.09 -6.45
CA GLU A 124 -5.51 -0.22 -6.40
C GLU A 124 -4.65 1.05 -6.48
N LEU A 125 -4.94 1.95 -7.43
CA LEU A 125 -4.24 3.23 -7.56
C LEU A 125 -4.49 4.14 -6.35
N ALA A 126 -5.71 4.17 -5.81
CA ALA A 126 -6.08 5.01 -4.68
C ALA A 126 -5.38 4.57 -3.40
N ILE A 127 -5.25 3.26 -3.17
CA ILE A 127 -4.47 2.67 -2.08
C ILE A 127 -3.01 3.06 -2.26
N PHE A 128 -2.41 2.79 -3.42
CA PHE A 128 -1.01 3.14 -3.67
C PHE A 128 -0.71 4.63 -3.45
N LEU A 129 -1.63 5.50 -3.87
CA LEU A 129 -1.51 6.94 -3.62
C LEU A 129 -1.64 7.27 -2.15
N GLU A 130 -2.57 6.67 -1.41
CA GLU A 130 -2.74 6.90 0.03
C GLU A 130 -1.44 6.67 0.82
N TYR A 131 -0.74 5.59 0.53
CA TYR A 131 0.52 5.25 1.21
C TYR A 131 1.69 6.14 0.79
N PHE A 132 1.79 6.51 -0.48
CA PHE A 132 3.04 7.03 -1.03
C PHE A 132 2.98 8.47 -1.58
N TYR A 133 1.81 9.14 -1.58
CA TYR A 133 1.73 10.50 -2.13
C TYR A 133 2.58 11.50 -1.35
N ARG A 134 2.56 11.43 0.00
CA ARG A 134 3.38 12.27 0.87
C ARG A 134 4.85 11.94 0.72
N PHE A 135 5.18 10.64 0.75
CA PHE A 135 6.54 10.13 0.61
C PHE A 135 7.27 10.64 -0.64
N LEU A 136 6.56 10.78 -1.76
CA LEU A 136 7.14 11.23 -3.02
C LEU A 136 7.19 12.76 -3.18
N GLU A 137 6.44 13.52 -2.36
CA GLU A 137 6.38 15.00 -2.35
C GLU A 137 6.09 15.66 -3.73
N ILE A 138 5.46 14.93 -4.67
CA ILE A 138 5.14 15.46 -6.00
C ILE A 138 3.78 16.14 -5.98
N LYS A 139 3.76 17.46 -6.17
CA LYS A 139 2.53 18.30 -6.22
C LYS A 139 1.36 17.70 -7.03
N ASN A 140 1.65 17.12 -8.21
CA ASN A 140 0.60 16.54 -9.06
C ASN A 140 0.08 15.19 -8.54
N LEU A 141 0.86 14.43 -7.77
CA LEU A 141 0.40 13.23 -7.07
C LEU A 141 -0.45 13.61 -5.88
N ASN A 142 -0.03 14.58 -5.08
CA ASN A 142 -0.83 15.07 -3.94
C ASN A 142 -2.20 15.56 -4.40
N LYS A 143 -2.22 16.36 -5.48
CA LYS A 143 -3.46 16.83 -6.10
C LYS A 143 -4.32 15.69 -6.65
N LEU A 144 -3.70 14.61 -7.17
CA LEU A 144 -4.42 13.45 -7.67
C LEU A 144 -5.10 12.72 -6.49
N TYR A 145 -4.36 12.49 -5.41
CA TYR A 145 -4.86 11.85 -4.20
C TYR A 145 -5.98 12.67 -3.54
N GLU A 146 -5.70 13.92 -3.17
CA GLU A 146 -6.64 14.79 -2.43
C GLU A 146 -7.96 15.00 -3.18
N LYS A 147 -7.91 15.11 -4.52
CA LYS A 147 -9.09 15.45 -5.31
C LYS A 147 -9.94 14.24 -5.72
N TYR A 148 -9.30 13.08 -5.85
CA TYR A 148 -9.90 11.91 -6.49
C TYR A 148 -9.80 10.61 -5.69
N CYS A 149 -8.87 10.45 -4.74
CA CYS A 149 -8.64 9.16 -4.07
C CYS A 149 -8.81 9.20 -2.55
N LYS A 150 -8.79 10.40 -1.93
CA LYS A 150 -8.99 10.59 -0.50
C LYS A 150 -10.41 10.18 -0.07
N ASP A 151 -11.41 10.72 -0.75
CA ASP A 151 -12.82 10.44 -0.48
C ASP A 151 -13.34 9.43 -1.52
N ARG A 152 -13.31 8.13 -1.15
CA ARG A 152 -13.64 6.99 -2.04
C ARG A 152 -15.14 6.71 -2.11
N ASP A 153 -15.95 7.76 -2.17
CA ASP A 153 -17.40 7.61 -2.25
C ASP A 153 -17.85 7.18 -3.65
N LYS A 154 -19.01 6.51 -3.77
CA LYS A 154 -19.60 6.08 -5.06
C LYS A 154 -19.71 7.22 -6.09
N ASN A 155 -19.85 8.47 -5.63
CA ASN A 155 -19.91 9.66 -6.48
C ASN A 155 -18.57 10.02 -7.15
N ILE A 156 -17.46 9.41 -6.72
CA ILE A 156 -16.13 9.69 -7.27
C ILE A 156 -16.01 9.19 -8.72
N PHE A 157 -16.64 8.06 -9.04
CA PHE A 157 -16.61 7.49 -10.38
C PHE A 157 -17.37 8.35 -11.38
N SER A 158 -18.58 8.82 -11.03
CA SER A 158 -19.33 9.73 -11.88
C SER A 158 -18.57 11.04 -12.10
N LYS A 159 -17.92 11.59 -11.07
CA LYS A 159 -17.05 12.78 -11.18
C LYS A 159 -15.86 12.54 -12.10
N ILE A 160 -15.24 11.36 -12.07
CA ILE A 160 -14.13 10.97 -12.94
C ILE A 160 -14.59 10.83 -14.38
N ILE A 161 -15.73 10.15 -14.62
CA ILE A 161 -16.30 9.94 -15.95
C ILE A 161 -16.70 11.29 -16.57
N ASN A 162 -17.44 12.13 -15.83
CA ASN A 162 -17.87 13.45 -16.29
C ASN A 162 -16.70 14.41 -16.56
N ASN A 163 -15.58 14.24 -15.86
CA ASN A 163 -14.37 15.04 -16.05
C ASN A 163 -13.21 14.25 -16.67
N LYS A 164 -13.50 13.20 -17.45
CA LYS A 164 -12.52 12.23 -17.96
C LYS A 164 -11.29 12.88 -18.59
N ASN A 165 -11.47 13.89 -19.43
CA ASN A 165 -10.37 14.60 -20.07
C ASN A 165 -9.46 15.34 -19.07
N LYS A 166 -10.04 16.00 -18.06
CA LYS A 166 -9.30 16.73 -17.03
C LYS A 166 -8.55 15.75 -16.11
N PHE A 167 -9.20 14.64 -15.76
CA PHE A 167 -8.61 13.57 -14.97
C PHE A 167 -7.44 12.89 -15.70
N CYS A 168 -7.63 12.47 -16.95
CA CYS A 168 -6.58 11.90 -17.79
C CYS A 168 -5.39 12.84 -18.00
N LYS A 169 -5.63 14.16 -18.11
CA LYS A 169 -4.56 15.17 -18.14
C LYS A 169 -3.78 15.20 -16.82
N LEU A 170 -4.45 15.10 -15.67
CA LEU A 170 -3.79 15.02 -14.36
C LEU A 170 -2.96 13.74 -14.24
N LEU A 171 -3.51 12.56 -14.56
CA LEU A 171 -2.78 11.29 -14.60
C LEU A 171 -1.52 11.36 -15.47
N LYS A 172 -1.62 12.00 -16.65
CA LYS A 172 -0.45 12.23 -17.53
C LYS A 172 0.63 13.09 -16.86
N LYS A 173 0.23 14.15 -16.15
CA LYS A 173 1.16 15.04 -15.44
C LYS A 173 1.80 14.34 -14.23
N SER A 174 1.00 13.60 -13.46
CA SER A 174 1.47 12.84 -12.30
C SER A 174 2.46 11.76 -12.71
N SER A 175 2.18 10.99 -13.76
CA SER A 175 3.14 9.98 -14.28
C SER A 175 4.39 10.58 -14.93
N LYS A 176 4.31 11.75 -15.58
CA LYS A 176 5.49 12.41 -16.16
C LYS A 176 6.51 12.81 -15.09
N ASN A 177 6.03 13.27 -13.94
CA ASN A 177 6.87 13.77 -12.84
C ASN A 177 7.43 12.66 -11.95
N LEU A 178 6.89 11.44 -12.04
CA LEU A 178 7.48 10.22 -11.45
C LEU A 178 8.77 9.76 -12.19
N LYS A 179 9.44 10.65 -12.93
CA LYS A 179 10.71 10.31 -13.59
C LYS A 179 11.83 10.30 -12.56
N ILE A 180 12.12 9.08 -12.10
CA ILE A 180 13.43 8.54 -11.70
C ILE A 180 14.56 9.53 -11.99
N TYR A 181 15.17 10.05 -10.93
CA TYR A 181 16.45 10.74 -10.99
C TYR A 181 17.43 9.82 -11.72
N LYS A 182 17.99 10.27 -12.85
CA LYS A 182 19.27 9.73 -13.30
C LYS A 182 20.22 9.96 -12.12
N GLY A 183 20.86 8.89 -11.65
CA GLY A 183 21.92 8.98 -10.66
C GLY A 183 22.92 10.05 -11.03
#